data_AF-A0A5K1E617-F1
#
_entry.id   AF-A0A5K1E617-F1
#
_cell.length_a   1.000
_cell.length_b   1.000
_cell.length_c   1.000
_cell.angle_alpha   90.00
_cell.angle_beta   90.00
_cell.angle_gamma   90.00
#
_symmetry.space_group_name_H-M   'P 1'
#
loop_
_entity.id
_entity.type
_entity.pdbx_description
1 polymer ?
#
loop_
_entity_poly.entity_id
_entity_poly.type
_entity_poly.pdbx_seq_one_letter_code
_entity_poly.pdbx_strand_id
1 'polypeptide(L)' 'MASRGAPLLLLFALLSLAVCTHGRIPQWSDLLRLPSVVSGDFSDLRDDDSTGTRWAVLIAGSSGYWNYRHQ' A
#
# COMPACT_ATOMS: atom_id res chain seq x y z
N MET A 1 35.26 -34.74 -10.53
CA MET A 1 34.64 -34.56 -9.19
C MET A 1 33.79 -33.29 -9.23
N ALA A 2 32.52 -33.40 -9.62
CA ALA A 2 31.61 -32.26 -9.63
C ALA A 2 31.40 -31.78 -8.18
N SER A 3 31.62 -30.49 -7.95
CA SER A 3 31.58 -29.89 -6.62
C SER A 3 30.17 -30.00 -6.05
N ARG A 4 30.04 -30.73 -4.93
CA ARG A 4 28.77 -30.90 -4.20
C ARG A 4 28.16 -29.56 -3.72
N GLY A 5 28.91 -28.45 -3.80
CA GLY A 5 28.45 -27.10 -3.44
C GLY A 5 27.77 -26.32 -4.57
N ALA A 6 27.92 -26.72 -5.83
CA ALA A 6 27.27 -26.05 -6.97
C ALA A 6 25.72 -26.00 -6.86
N PRO A 7 25.00 -27.08 -6.48
CA PRO A 7 23.54 -27.01 -6.36
C PRO A 7 23.08 -26.15 -5.17
N LEU A 8 23.89 -26.06 -4.10
CA LEU A 8 23.56 -25.25 -2.93
C LEU A 8 23.69 -23.75 -3.22
N LEU A 9 24.74 -23.36 -3.95
CA LEU A 9 24.93 -21.99 -4.43
C LEU A 9 23.85 -21.58 -5.43
N LEU A 10 23.45 -22.49 -6.32
CA LEU A 10 22.34 -22.27 -7.26
C LEU A 10 21.01 -22.07 -6.52
N LEU A 11 20.71 -22.90 -5.52
CA LEU A 11 19.51 -22.78 -4.70
C LEU A 11 19.48 -21.45 -3.96
N PHE A 12 20.61 -21.02 -3.39
CA PHE A 12 20.73 -19.75 -2.69
C PHE A 12 20.53 -18.56 -3.65
N ALA A 13 21.07 -18.64 -4.87
CA ALA A 13 20.87 -17.62 -5.91
C ALA A 13 19.40 -17.53 -6.35
N LEU A 14 18.72 -18.66 -6.50
CA LEU A 14 17.29 -18.71 -6.85
C LEU A 14 16.38 -18.16 -5.74
N LEU A 15 16.69 -18.47 -4.48
CA LEU A 15 15.98 -17.92 -3.31
C LEU A 15 16.16 -16.40 -3.21
N SER A 16 17.36 -15.91 -3.49
CA SER A 16 17.66 -14.47 -3.51
C SER A 16 16.85 -13.73 -4.57
N LEU A 17 16.70 -14.33 -5.76
CA LEU A 17 15.94 -13.76 -6.87
C LEU A 17 14.43 -13.75 -6.61
N ALA A 18 13.90 -14.73 -5.87
CA ALA A 18 12.48 -14.82 -5.53
C ALA A 18 12.02 -13.68 -4.60
N VAL A 19 12.90 -13.19 -3.72
CA VAL A 19 12.61 -12.08 -2.79
C VAL A 19 12.43 -10.74 -3.54
N CYS A 20 12.98 -10.60 -4.75
CA CYS A 20 12.92 -9.35 -5.52
C CYS A 20 11.57 -9.03 -6.18
N THR A 21 10.53 -9.87 -6.03
CA THR A 21 9.25 -9.69 -6.73
C THR A 21 8.15 -8.97 -5.94
N HIS A 22 8.41 -8.58 -4.68
CA HIS A 22 7.44 -7.85 -3.84
C HIS A 22 7.59 -6.34 -3.98
N GLY A 23 7.43 -5.84 -5.20
CA GLY A 23 7.48 -4.41 -5.52
C GLY A 23 6.41 -3.96 -6.51
N ARG A 24 5.34 -4.75 -6.70
CA ARG A 24 4.19 -4.26 -7.46
C ARG A 24 3.35 -3.39 -6.54
N ILE A 25 3.63 -2.09 -6.54
CA ILE A 25 2.71 -1.08 -6.05
C ILE A 25 1.46 -1.25 -6.91
N PRO A 26 0.35 -1.76 -6.36
CA PRO A 26 -0.85 -1.85 -7.16
C PRO A 26 -1.29 -0.41 -7.45
N GLN A 27 -1.86 -0.18 -8.63
CA GLN A 27 -2.44 1.03 -9.24
C GLN A 27 -3.36 1.94 -8.38
N TRP A 28 -3.35 1.80 -7.07
CA TRP A 28 -4.21 2.49 -6.10
C TRP A 28 -3.84 3.97 -5.92
N SER A 29 -2.75 4.43 -6.56
CA SER A 29 -2.36 5.83 -6.61
C SER A 29 -3.44 6.75 -7.20
N ASP A 30 -4.36 6.21 -8.01
CA ASP A 30 -5.48 6.98 -8.55
C ASP A 30 -6.71 7.01 -7.63
N LEU A 31 -6.87 6.03 -6.73
CA LEU A 31 -8.02 5.91 -5.82
C LEU A 31 -7.80 6.61 -4.47
N LEU A 32 -6.57 6.63 -3.95
CA LEU A 32 -6.21 7.37 -2.75
C LEU A 32 -5.33 8.57 -3.11
N ARG A 33 -5.96 9.72 -3.31
CA ARG A 33 -5.26 11.00 -3.49
C ARG A 33 -4.92 11.60 -2.14
N LEU A 34 -3.75 12.26 -2.04
CA LEU A 34 -3.42 13.03 -0.84
C LEU A 34 -4.48 14.11 -0.61
N PRO A 35 -4.83 14.41 0.65
CA PRO A 35 -5.71 15.54 0.96
C PRO A 35 -5.21 16.87 0.38
N SER A 36 -3.89 17.05 0.24
CA SER A 36 -3.26 18.21 -0.43
C SER A 36 -3.53 18.28 -1.94
N VAL A 37 -3.75 17.14 -2.60
CA VAL A 37 -4.12 17.03 -4.03
C VAL A 37 -5.62 17.27 -4.22
N VAL A 38 -6.43 17.01 -3.19
CA VAL A 38 -7.89 17.28 -3.15
C VAL A 38 -8.20 18.62 -2.44
N SER A 39 -7.19 19.34 -1.97
CA SER A 39 -7.37 20.61 -1.22
C SER A 39 -8.06 21.73 -2.00
N GLY A 40 -8.36 21.50 -3.28
CA GLY A 40 -9.13 22.40 -4.11
C GLY A 40 -10.64 22.43 -3.84
N ASP A 41 -11.25 21.41 -3.22
CA ASP A 41 -12.72 21.43 -3.11
C ASP A 41 -13.31 20.53 -2.01
N PHE A 42 -13.02 20.86 -0.76
CA PHE A 42 -13.87 20.43 0.37
C PHE A 42 -14.84 21.54 0.82
N SER A 43 -14.85 22.66 0.10
CA SER A 43 -15.77 23.78 0.29
C SER A 43 -17.21 23.38 -0.04
N ASP A 44 -17.41 22.59 -1.09
CA ASP A 44 -18.74 22.11 -1.49
C ASP A 44 -19.38 21.15 -0.46
N LEU A 45 -18.57 20.51 0.39
CA LEU A 45 -19.06 19.69 1.51
C LEU A 45 -19.40 20.51 2.77
N ARG A 46 -18.99 21.78 2.81
CA ARG A 46 -19.24 22.69 3.94
C ARG A 46 -20.49 23.54 3.73
N ASP A 47 -20.92 23.72 2.48
CA ASP A 47 -22.07 24.55 2.11
C ASP A 47 -23.38 23.75 1.95
N ASP A 48 -23.39 22.51 2.46
CA ASP A 48 -24.62 21.74 2.59
C ASP A 48 -25.31 22.14 3.90
N ASP A 49 -26.30 23.03 3.79
CA ASP A 49 -27.30 23.38 4.83
C ASP A 49 -28.17 22.17 5.24
N SER A 50 -27.69 20.95 5.02
CA SER A 50 -28.30 19.71 5.45
C SER A 50 -28.18 19.58 6.97
N THR A 51 -29.29 19.89 7.61
CA THR A 51 -29.53 19.64 9.03
C THR A 51 -29.74 18.14 9.26
N GLY A 52 -28.65 17.36 9.22
CA GLY A 52 -28.66 15.90 9.43
C GLY A 52 -27.42 15.38 10.15
N THR A 53 -27.49 14.16 10.69
CA THR A 53 -26.34 13.52 11.34
C THR A 53 -25.34 13.05 10.29
N ARG A 54 -24.13 13.63 10.31
CA ARG A 54 -23.03 13.25 9.44
C ARG A 54 -22.28 12.04 10.00
N TRP A 55 -22.23 10.97 9.22
CA TRP A 55 -21.51 9.75 9.55
C TRP A 55 -20.33 9.56 8.60
N ALA A 56 -19.23 9.01 9.13
CA ALA A 56 -18.08 8.60 8.34
C ALA A 56 -17.70 7.16 8.72
N VAL A 57 -17.20 6.41 7.74
CA VAL A 57 -16.65 5.07 7.93
C VAL A 57 -15.19 5.12 7.52
N LEU A 58 -14.30 4.75 8.44
CA LEU A 58 -12.85 4.70 8.23
C LEU A 58 -12.38 3.26 8.37
N ILE A 59 -11.56 2.77 7.43
CA ILE A 59 -11.09 1.38 7.41
C ILE A 59 -9.58 1.36 7.19
N ALA A 60 -8.85 0.73 8.11
CA ALA A 60 -7.46 0.35 7.93
C ALA A 60 -7.39 -1.12 7.49
N GLY A 61 -6.94 -1.37 6.27
CA GLY A 61 -6.98 -2.71 5.66
C GLY A 61 -5.85 -3.66 6.06
N SER A 62 -4.95 -3.27 6.97
CA SER A 62 -3.81 -4.12 7.38
C SER A 62 -3.22 -3.74 8.73
N SER A 63 -2.35 -4.59 9.28
CA SER A 63 -1.65 -4.39 10.55
C SER A 63 -0.12 -4.54 10.44
N GLY A 64 0.61 -4.17 11.51
CA GLY A 64 2.06 -4.35 11.66
C GLY A 64 2.91 -3.11 11.32
N TYR A 65 4.16 -3.08 11.83
CA TYR A 65 5.08 -1.93 11.73
C TYR A 65 5.33 -1.48 10.28
N TRP A 66 5.50 -2.42 9.36
CA TRP A 66 5.74 -2.13 7.95
C TRP A 66 4.56 -1.48 7.22
N ASN A 67 3.37 -1.48 7.84
CA ASN A 67 2.12 -0.95 7.30
C ASN A 67 1.58 0.22 8.11
N TYR A 68 2.44 0.94 8.84
CA TYR A 68 2.01 2.05 9.69
C TYR A 68 1.21 3.14 8.94
N ARG A 69 1.41 3.27 7.62
CA ARG A 69 0.69 4.21 6.74
C ARG A 69 -0.79 3.87 6.49
N HIS A 70 -1.29 2.72 6.93
CA HIS A 70 -2.69 2.31 6.74
C HIS A 70 -3.58 2.63 7.96
N GLN A 71 -2.99 2.89 9.14
CA GLN A 71 -3.71 3.32 10.35
C GLN A 71 -3.82 4.83 10.38
#